data_AF-F7K643-F1
#
_entry.id   AF-F7K643-F1
#
_cell.length_a   1.000
_cell.length_b   1.000
_cell.length_c   1.000
_cell.angle_alpha   90.00
_cell.angle_beta   90.00
_cell.angle_gamma   90.00
#
_symmetry.space_group_name_H-M   'P 1'
#
loop_
_entity.id
_entity.type
_entity.pdbx_description
1 polymer ?
#
loop_
_entity_poly.entity_id
_entity_poly.type
_entity_poly.pdbx_seq_one_letter_code
_entity_poly.pdbx_strand_id
1 'polypeptide(L)'
;MLNEKSDIHGSKYIDYTWNGKSYSCDSYERYWHGYLIFLKPLLYFFSLHDIIFLNIVIQLFLIYAVIIFLQHKNIGELQIPFVFLWIIGMQITTMFNIDLSVCFYIYMISILVLLIKERFIFRYYHYYFLIIGMCTAYFDFLTWPLVTLCIPLTVYIYISNYKNKIKMINFASLCWGSGYIGMWCMKWGLASMILQENIFNNAIAQFLLRSSLFINGDASENILYKDVLLKNIGIFGKKMFVLLFFVIAIWLLYKYISSGGKIIKKRMIPFIFISFYPFIWYFFTKNHSYEHYWMTWRELLIPIFALVCGCLKSIYGKKQ
;
A
#
# COMPACT_ATOMS: atom_id res chain seq x y z
N MET A 1 42.98 -17.30 -4.93
CA MET A 1 42.81 -18.07 -3.69
C MET A 1 42.01 -17.20 -2.75
N LEU A 2 40.71 -17.47 -2.65
CA LEU A 2 39.82 -16.75 -1.76
C LEU A 2 40.04 -17.26 -0.34
N ASN A 3 40.13 -16.34 0.61
CA ASN A 3 40.54 -16.62 1.98
C ASN A 3 39.33 -17.22 2.72
N GLU A 4 39.36 -18.53 3.03
CA GLU A 4 38.22 -19.32 3.52
C GLU A 4 37.53 -18.79 4.80
N LYS A 5 38.13 -17.82 5.51
CA LYS A 5 37.52 -17.19 6.70
C LYS A 5 36.68 -15.95 6.40
N SER A 6 36.76 -15.35 5.21
CA SER A 6 35.99 -14.13 4.89
C SER A 6 34.59 -14.40 4.33
N ASP A 7 34.29 -15.64 3.95
CA ASP A 7 33.10 -15.97 3.15
C ASP A 7 31.90 -16.45 3.99
N ILE A 8 32.01 -16.39 5.32
CA ILE A 8 31.07 -17.10 6.22
C ILE A 8 29.71 -16.39 6.32
N HIS A 9 29.59 -15.08 6.02
CA HIS A 9 28.35 -14.33 6.25
C HIS A 9 27.88 -13.39 5.13
N GLY A 10 28.48 -13.44 3.94
CA GLY A 10 27.98 -12.68 2.78
C GLY A 10 28.04 -11.15 2.91
N SER A 11 28.72 -10.61 3.94
CA SER A 11 28.74 -9.19 4.30
C SER A 11 30.11 -8.53 4.18
N LYS A 12 31.01 -9.05 3.33
CA LYS A 12 32.17 -8.26 2.90
C LYS A 12 32.00 -7.86 1.45
N TYR A 13 32.05 -6.54 1.24
CA TYR A 13 32.20 -5.89 -0.06
C TYR A 13 33.10 -6.73 -0.94
N ILE A 14 32.49 -7.41 -1.91
CA ILE A 14 33.28 -8.06 -2.93
C ILE A 14 33.59 -6.96 -3.93
N ASP A 15 34.71 -6.28 -3.70
CA ASP A 15 35.35 -5.53 -4.76
C ASP A 15 35.99 -6.58 -5.67
N TYR A 16 35.38 -6.81 -6.83
CA TYR A 16 35.92 -7.72 -7.84
C TYR A 16 36.16 -6.98 -9.14
N THR A 17 37.23 -7.37 -9.82
CA THR A 17 37.54 -6.90 -11.16
C THR A 17 37.08 -7.94 -12.18
N TRP A 18 36.22 -7.52 -13.10
CA TRP A 18 35.78 -8.33 -14.24
C TRP A 18 36.01 -7.53 -15.53
N ASN A 19 36.74 -8.11 -16.49
CA ASN A 19 37.15 -7.44 -17.73
C ASN A 19 37.80 -6.05 -17.52
N GLY A 20 38.66 -5.92 -16.51
CA GLY A 20 39.38 -4.67 -16.21
C GLY A 20 38.53 -3.55 -15.60
N LYS A 21 37.25 -3.81 -15.30
CA LYS A 21 36.39 -2.90 -14.54
C LYS A 21 36.25 -3.39 -13.11
N SER A 22 36.42 -2.48 -12.15
CA SER A 22 36.16 -2.74 -10.73
C SER A 22 34.68 -2.59 -10.46
N TYR A 23 34.09 -3.59 -9.81
CA TYR A 23 32.72 -3.61 -9.35
C TYR A 23 32.73 -3.70 -7.83
N SER A 24 32.07 -2.77 -7.16
CA SER A 24 31.76 -2.87 -5.73
C SER A 24 30.31 -3.36 -5.59
N CYS A 25 30.12 -4.43 -4.82
CA CYS A 25 28.77 -4.87 -4.46
C CYS A 25 28.37 -4.20 -3.15
N ASP A 26 27.46 -3.23 -3.24
CA ASP A 26 26.89 -2.57 -2.07
C ASP A 26 26.08 -3.56 -1.22
N SER A 27 26.20 -3.44 0.10
CA SER A 27 25.53 -4.33 1.04
C SER A 27 24.01 -4.16 0.95
N TYR A 28 23.31 -5.25 0.63
CA TYR A 28 21.88 -5.27 0.31
C TYR A 28 21.04 -5.94 1.41
N GLU A 29 21.65 -6.34 2.53
CA GLU A 29 20.96 -6.99 3.67
C GLU A 29 19.87 -6.12 4.32
N ARG A 30 19.90 -4.82 4.05
CA ARG A 30 18.95 -3.81 4.51
C ARG A 30 17.53 -4.02 3.95
N TYR A 31 17.46 -4.71 2.81
CA TYR A 31 16.33 -4.69 1.90
C TYR A 31 15.67 -6.07 1.85
N TRP A 32 14.63 -6.22 2.67
CA TRP A 32 13.89 -7.47 2.80
C TRP A 32 12.79 -7.60 1.74
N HIS A 33 13.05 -8.40 0.72
CA HIS A 33 12.11 -8.70 -0.35
C HIS A 33 11.28 -9.94 -0.04
N GLY A 34 10.28 -9.80 0.82
CA GLY A 34 9.48 -10.94 1.28
C GLY A 34 8.77 -11.68 0.16
N TYR A 35 8.44 -11.00 -0.94
CA TYR A 35 7.81 -11.62 -2.11
C TYR A 35 8.73 -12.64 -2.82
N LEU A 36 10.06 -12.60 -2.59
CA LEU A 36 10.99 -13.56 -3.18
C LEU A 36 10.77 -15.00 -2.72
N ILE A 37 10.11 -15.21 -1.57
CA ILE A 37 9.74 -16.55 -1.12
C ILE A 37 8.83 -17.25 -2.13
N PHE A 38 8.05 -16.50 -2.90
CA PHE A 38 7.23 -17.02 -3.98
C PHE A 38 7.94 -16.93 -5.32
N LEU A 39 8.62 -15.81 -5.61
CA LEU A 39 9.24 -15.59 -6.91
C LEU A 39 10.37 -16.58 -7.20
N LYS A 40 11.26 -16.86 -6.24
CA LYS A 40 12.41 -17.76 -6.47
C LYS A 40 11.98 -19.20 -6.79
N PRO A 41 11.08 -19.84 -6.03
CA PRO A 41 10.56 -21.15 -6.43
C PRO A 41 9.85 -21.13 -7.79
N LEU A 42 9.06 -20.09 -8.09
CA LEU A 42 8.39 -20.00 -9.38
C LEU A 42 9.38 -19.92 -10.55
N LEU A 43 10.47 -19.18 -10.40
CA LEU A 43 11.52 -19.07 -11.43
C LEU A 43 12.26 -20.40 -11.69
N TYR A 44 12.17 -21.36 -10.78
CA TYR A 44 12.71 -22.70 -11.03
C TYR A 44 11.85 -23.49 -12.02
N PHE A 45 10.54 -23.28 -12.02
CA PHE A 45 9.57 -24.01 -12.85
C PHE A 45 9.11 -23.24 -14.09
N PHE A 46 9.14 -21.92 -14.06
CA PHE A 46 8.52 -21.04 -15.04
C PHE A 46 9.47 -19.95 -15.51
N SER A 47 9.28 -19.48 -16.76
CA SER A 47 9.97 -18.29 -17.23
C SER A 47 9.39 -17.04 -16.55
N LEU A 48 10.15 -15.93 -16.53
CA LEU A 48 9.64 -14.65 -16.00
C LEU A 48 8.36 -14.20 -16.72
N HIS A 49 8.25 -14.46 -18.03
CA HIS A 49 7.07 -14.14 -18.82
C HIS A 49 5.84 -14.91 -18.32
N ASP A 50 5.98 -16.21 -18.05
CA ASP A 50 4.89 -17.04 -17.52
C ASP A 50 4.46 -16.59 -16.13
N ILE A 51 5.41 -16.15 -15.29
CA ILE A 51 5.13 -15.59 -13.96
C ILE A 51 4.37 -14.27 -14.06
N ILE A 52 4.73 -13.40 -15.01
CA ILE A 52 3.99 -12.16 -15.28
C ILE A 52 2.58 -12.48 -15.78
N PHE A 53 2.43 -13.45 -16.67
CA PHE A 53 1.11 -13.90 -17.12
C PHE A 53 0.27 -14.42 -15.95
N LEU A 54 0.84 -15.25 -15.09
CA LEU A 54 0.18 -15.72 -13.87
C LEU A 54 -0.23 -14.56 -12.96
N ASN A 55 0.63 -13.55 -12.78
CA ASN A 55 0.33 -12.35 -12.00
C ASN A 55 -0.89 -11.60 -12.57
N ILE A 56 -0.97 -11.41 -13.89
CA ILE A 56 -2.14 -10.81 -14.56
C ILE A 56 -3.41 -11.61 -14.23
N VAL A 57 -3.36 -12.92 -14.44
CA VAL A 57 -4.50 -13.82 -14.25
C VAL A 57 -5.01 -13.80 -12.81
N ILE A 58 -4.13 -13.94 -11.82
CA ILE A 58 -4.52 -13.95 -10.40
C ILE A 58 -5.13 -12.60 -10.00
N GLN A 59 -4.54 -11.47 -10.43
CA GLN A 59 -5.10 -10.16 -10.11
C GLN A 59 -6.51 -9.98 -10.69
N LEU A 60 -6.76 -10.43 -11.93
CA LEU A 60 -8.10 -10.41 -12.53
C LEU A 60 -9.09 -11.27 -11.76
N PHE A 61 -8.71 -12.49 -11.36
CA PHE A 61 -9.55 -13.35 -10.53
C PHE A 61 -9.88 -12.72 -9.18
N LEU A 62 -8.93 -12.05 -8.53
CA LEU A 62 -9.17 -11.37 -7.26
C LEU A 62 -10.16 -10.22 -7.38
N ILE A 63 -10.06 -9.42 -8.44
CA ILE A 63 -11.02 -8.33 -8.70
C ILE A 63 -12.42 -8.89 -8.94
N TYR A 64 -12.51 -9.91 -9.79
CA TYR A 64 -13.76 -10.58 -10.07
C TYR A 64 -14.39 -11.17 -8.79
N ALA A 65 -13.59 -11.84 -7.96
CA ALA A 65 -14.04 -12.38 -6.68
C ALA A 65 -14.59 -11.27 -5.76
N VAL A 66 -13.85 -10.16 -5.58
CA VAL A 66 -14.33 -9.03 -4.77
C VAL A 66 -15.65 -8.48 -5.30
N ILE A 67 -15.80 -8.29 -6.61
CA ILE A 67 -17.04 -7.79 -7.23
C ILE A 67 -18.24 -8.71 -6.93
N ILE A 68 -18.06 -10.04 -7.03
CA ILE A 68 -19.09 -11.03 -6.70
C ILE A 68 -19.46 -10.95 -5.22
N PHE A 69 -18.47 -10.94 -4.33
CA PHE A 69 -18.73 -10.95 -2.89
C PHE A 69 -19.40 -9.65 -2.43
N LEU A 70 -19.12 -8.50 -3.05
CA LEU A 70 -19.85 -7.26 -2.81
C LEU A 70 -21.34 -7.40 -3.18
N GLN A 71 -21.64 -8.06 -4.31
CA GLN A 71 -23.02 -8.34 -4.73
C GLN A 71 -23.73 -9.24 -3.71
N HIS A 72 -23.09 -10.34 -3.31
CA HIS A 72 -23.65 -11.29 -2.34
C HIS A 72 -23.90 -10.66 -0.96
N LYS A 73 -23.17 -9.58 -0.63
CA LYS A 73 -23.32 -8.84 0.63
C LYS A 73 -24.31 -7.68 0.57
N ASN A 74 -25.08 -7.54 -0.51
CA ASN A 74 -26.03 -6.44 -0.72
C ASN A 74 -25.40 -5.04 -0.61
N ILE A 75 -24.10 -4.94 -0.93
CA ILE A 75 -23.32 -3.69 -0.99
C ILE A 75 -22.71 -3.51 -2.39
N GLY A 76 -23.46 -3.95 -3.42
CA GLY A 76 -23.05 -3.92 -4.82
C GLY A 76 -22.76 -2.52 -5.34
N GLU A 77 -23.26 -1.47 -4.67
CA GLU A 77 -22.90 -0.08 -4.98
C GLU A 77 -21.41 0.21 -4.87
N LEU A 78 -20.65 -0.60 -4.11
CA LEU A 78 -19.18 -0.48 -4.01
C LEU A 78 -18.42 -1.05 -5.21
N GLN A 79 -19.06 -1.81 -6.11
CA GLN A 79 -18.39 -2.37 -7.29
C GLN A 79 -17.79 -1.27 -8.18
N ILE A 80 -18.56 -0.20 -8.44
CA ILE A 80 -18.10 0.92 -9.28
C ILE A 80 -16.92 1.67 -8.65
N PRO A 81 -16.92 2.01 -7.34
CA PRO A 81 -15.72 2.52 -6.65
C PRO A 81 -14.49 1.64 -6.81
N PHE A 82 -14.61 0.31 -6.75
CA PHE A 82 -13.49 -0.60 -6.99
C PHE A 82 -12.99 -0.56 -8.44
N VAL A 83 -13.90 -0.47 -9.42
CA VAL A 83 -13.53 -0.29 -10.83
C VAL A 83 -12.77 1.04 -11.01
N PHE A 84 -13.24 2.13 -10.40
CA PHE A 84 -12.52 3.41 -10.45
C PHE A 84 -11.16 3.35 -9.77
N LEU A 85 -11.07 2.71 -8.60
CA LEU A 85 -9.80 2.46 -7.91
C LEU A 85 -8.81 1.73 -8.83
N TRP A 86 -9.28 0.70 -9.53
CA TRP A 86 -8.46 -0.10 -10.45
C TRP A 86 -7.96 0.72 -11.66
N ILE A 87 -8.87 1.46 -12.32
CA ILE A 87 -8.55 2.28 -13.50
C ILE A 87 -7.61 3.42 -13.11
N ILE A 88 -7.97 4.19 -12.06
CA ILE A 88 -7.17 5.34 -11.61
C ILE A 88 -5.83 4.89 -11.06
N GLY A 89 -5.76 3.75 -10.36
CA GLY A 89 -4.50 3.19 -9.87
C GLY A 89 -3.55 2.71 -10.96
N MET A 90 -3.97 2.79 -12.23
CA MET A 90 -3.26 2.25 -13.38
C MET A 90 -2.87 0.79 -13.11
N GLN A 91 -3.81 -0.02 -12.59
CA GLN A 91 -3.52 -1.37 -12.11
C GLN A 91 -3.02 -2.32 -13.22
N ILE A 92 -3.10 -1.92 -14.48
CA ILE A 92 -2.38 -2.59 -15.57
C ILE A 92 -0.86 -2.61 -15.29
N THR A 93 -0.28 -1.50 -14.80
CA THR A 93 1.16 -1.40 -14.51
C THR A 93 1.62 -2.36 -13.41
N THR A 94 0.81 -2.58 -12.39
CA THR A 94 1.06 -3.52 -11.29
C THR A 94 0.77 -4.97 -11.71
N MET A 95 -0.01 -5.22 -12.76
CA MET A 95 -0.16 -6.55 -13.35
C MET A 95 1.12 -7.01 -14.08
N PHE A 96 1.87 -6.07 -14.67
CA PHE A 96 3.15 -6.37 -15.33
C PHE A 96 4.35 -6.34 -14.38
N ASN A 97 4.19 -5.89 -13.13
CA ASN A 97 5.29 -5.70 -12.19
C ASN A 97 5.00 -6.39 -10.85
N ILE A 98 5.81 -7.39 -10.51
CA ILE A 98 5.63 -8.25 -9.33
C ILE A 98 5.78 -7.44 -8.04
N ASP A 99 6.80 -6.59 -7.95
CA ASP A 99 7.08 -5.80 -6.74
C ASP A 99 5.96 -4.80 -6.46
N LEU A 100 5.48 -4.11 -7.49
CA LEU A 100 4.35 -3.19 -7.40
C LEU A 100 3.02 -3.89 -7.10
N SER A 101 2.90 -5.18 -7.41
CA SER A 101 1.68 -5.97 -7.16
C SER A 101 1.49 -6.38 -5.69
N VAL A 102 2.55 -6.33 -4.88
CA VAL A 102 2.52 -6.83 -3.50
C VAL A 102 1.44 -6.14 -2.66
N CYS A 103 1.41 -4.80 -2.64
CA CYS A 103 0.39 -4.05 -1.92
C CYS A 103 -1.02 -4.35 -2.44
N PHE A 104 -1.17 -4.56 -3.76
CA PHE A 104 -2.44 -4.96 -4.35
C PHE A 104 -2.95 -6.27 -3.80
N TYR A 105 -2.10 -7.30 -3.77
CA TYR A 105 -2.48 -8.60 -3.22
C TYR A 105 -2.91 -8.48 -1.77
N ILE A 106 -2.14 -7.75 -0.95
CA ILE A 106 -2.46 -7.60 0.47
C ILE A 106 -3.83 -6.94 0.65
N TYR A 107 -4.10 -5.79 0.02
CA TYR A 107 -5.38 -5.11 0.25
C TYR A 107 -6.58 -5.86 -0.36
N MET A 108 -6.41 -6.50 -1.53
CA MET A 108 -7.50 -7.24 -2.17
C MET A 108 -7.85 -8.52 -1.41
N ILE A 109 -6.84 -9.29 -0.99
CA ILE A 109 -7.05 -10.48 -0.16
C ILE A 109 -7.67 -10.08 1.19
N SER A 110 -7.19 -8.99 1.79
CA SER A 110 -7.77 -8.46 3.04
C SER A 110 -9.26 -8.17 2.88
N ILE A 111 -9.65 -7.44 1.83
CA ILE A 111 -11.07 -7.16 1.53
C ILE A 111 -11.85 -8.44 1.27
N LEU A 112 -11.31 -9.38 0.51
CA LEU A 112 -11.99 -10.65 0.24
C LEU A 112 -12.22 -11.45 1.53
N VAL A 113 -11.22 -11.54 2.41
CA VAL A 113 -11.33 -12.17 3.74
C VAL A 113 -12.37 -11.44 4.60
N LEU A 114 -12.38 -10.11 4.61
CA LEU A 114 -13.38 -9.30 5.29
C LEU A 114 -14.80 -9.63 4.81
N LEU A 115 -15.02 -9.74 3.50
CA LEU A 115 -16.31 -10.06 2.92
C LEU A 115 -16.73 -11.51 3.24
N ILE A 116 -15.81 -12.47 3.20
CA ILE A 116 -16.12 -13.89 3.47
C ILE A 116 -16.37 -14.12 4.98
N LYS A 117 -15.55 -13.53 5.85
CA LYS A 117 -15.51 -13.82 7.30
C LYS A 117 -15.92 -12.61 8.16
N GLU A 118 -16.80 -11.77 7.65
CA GLU A 118 -17.28 -10.52 8.26
C GLU A 118 -17.49 -10.58 9.78
N ARG A 119 -18.30 -11.54 10.27
CA ARG A 119 -18.59 -11.68 11.71
C ARG A 119 -17.33 -11.91 12.55
N PHE A 120 -16.42 -12.75 12.05
CA PHE A 120 -15.16 -13.03 12.73
C PHE A 120 -14.26 -11.79 12.72
N ILE A 121 -14.15 -11.11 11.57
CA ILE A 121 -13.34 -9.91 11.44
C ILE A 121 -13.88 -8.75 12.30
N PHE A 122 -15.19 -8.56 12.41
CA PHE A 122 -15.76 -7.55 13.31
C PHE A 122 -15.42 -7.82 14.79
N ARG A 123 -15.37 -9.09 15.20
CA ARG A 123 -14.99 -9.46 16.57
C ARG A 123 -13.50 -9.28 16.83
N TYR A 124 -12.66 -9.60 15.84
CA TYR A 124 -11.20 -9.66 15.97
C TYR A 124 -10.47 -8.65 15.07
N TYR A 125 -11.08 -7.49 14.85
CA TYR A 125 -10.58 -6.49 13.89
C TYR A 125 -9.16 -6.02 14.22
N HIS A 126 -8.80 -5.99 15.51
CA HIS A 126 -7.47 -5.61 15.98
C HIS A 126 -6.39 -6.59 15.47
N TYR A 127 -6.61 -7.91 15.60
CA TYR A 127 -5.70 -8.91 15.04
C TYR A 127 -5.70 -8.88 13.51
N TYR A 128 -6.86 -8.65 12.90
CA TYR A 128 -6.97 -8.52 11.45
C TYR A 128 -6.08 -7.39 10.91
N PHE A 129 -6.21 -6.17 11.44
CA PHE A 129 -5.37 -5.04 10.98
C PHE A 129 -3.90 -5.20 11.39
N LEU A 130 -3.61 -5.81 12.55
CA LEU A 130 -2.25 -6.18 12.97
C LEU A 130 -1.57 -7.08 11.93
N ILE A 131 -2.23 -8.18 11.53
CA ILE A 131 -1.71 -9.14 10.55
C ILE A 131 -1.49 -8.47 9.20
N ILE A 132 -2.43 -7.61 8.75
CA ILE A 132 -2.24 -6.84 7.51
C ILE A 132 -0.97 -5.99 7.60
N GLY A 133 -0.75 -5.29 8.72
CA GLY A 133 0.47 -4.51 8.95
C GLY A 133 1.74 -5.36 8.88
N MET A 134 1.73 -6.54 9.51
CA MET A 134 2.84 -7.50 9.46
C MET A 134 3.09 -7.98 8.03
N CYS A 135 2.05 -8.35 7.28
CA CYS A 135 2.16 -8.78 5.89
C CYS A 135 2.73 -7.65 5.01
N THR A 136 2.24 -6.41 5.17
CA THR A 136 2.76 -5.27 4.43
C THR A 136 4.24 -5.04 4.72
N ALA A 137 4.63 -4.98 6.00
CA ALA A 137 6.04 -4.83 6.32
C ALA A 137 6.88 -6.03 5.86
N TYR A 138 6.33 -7.25 5.83
CA TYR A 138 7.06 -8.45 5.39
C TYR A 138 7.32 -8.46 3.89
N PHE A 139 6.27 -8.31 3.09
CA PHE A 139 6.32 -8.48 1.64
C PHE A 139 6.67 -7.20 0.89
N ASP A 140 6.16 -6.05 1.33
CA ASP A 140 6.33 -4.78 0.63
C ASP A 140 7.65 -4.09 0.99
N PHE A 141 8.15 -3.34 0.02
CA PHE A 141 9.41 -2.63 0.04
C PHE A 141 9.25 -1.12 0.30
N LEU A 142 8.18 -0.68 0.96
CA LEU A 142 7.80 0.74 1.08
C LEU A 142 7.35 1.32 -0.28
N THR A 143 6.63 0.55 -1.11
CA THR A 143 6.22 1.03 -2.44
C THR A 143 5.03 2.00 -2.32
N TRP A 144 3.91 1.52 -1.81
CA TRP A 144 2.68 2.28 -1.52
C TRP A 144 1.91 1.57 -0.38
N PRO A 145 2.56 1.33 0.78
CA PRO A 145 2.06 0.43 1.81
C PRO A 145 0.76 0.88 2.48
N LEU A 146 0.46 2.18 2.55
CA LEU A 146 -0.66 2.69 3.34
C LEU A 146 -2.01 2.28 2.75
N VAL A 147 -2.07 2.00 1.44
CA VAL A 147 -3.29 1.46 0.80
C VAL A 147 -3.72 0.13 1.42
N THR A 148 -2.77 -0.66 1.93
CA THR A 148 -3.05 -1.95 2.59
C THR A 148 -3.86 -1.77 3.88
N LEU A 149 -3.73 -0.63 4.55
CA LEU A 149 -4.56 -0.25 5.68
C LEU A 149 -5.85 0.42 5.19
N CYS A 150 -5.73 1.51 4.44
CA CYS A 150 -6.82 2.45 4.25
C CYS A 150 -7.92 1.94 3.32
N ILE A 151 -7.60 1.13 2.31
CA ILE A 151 -8.62 0.57 1.41
C ILE A 151 -9.46 -0.49 2.15
N PRO A 152 -8.89 -1.51 2.84
CA PRO A 152 -9.69 -2.43 3.65
C PRO A 152 -10.41 -1.73 4.81
N LEU A 153 -9.80 -0.74 5.44
CA LEU A 153 -10.43 0.05 6.49
C LEU A 153 -11.63 0.85 5.98
N THR A 154 -11.55 1.41 4.77
CA THR A 154 -12.67 2.09 4.11
C THR A 154 -13.85 1.14 3.94
N VAL A 155 -13.62 -0.08 3.43
CA VAL A 155 -14.66 -1.10 3.27
C VAL A 155 -15.22 -1.51 4.63
N TYR A 156 -14.36 -1.80 5.61
CA TYR A 156 -14.75 -2.16 6.98
C TYR A 156 -15.66 -1.10 7.61
N ILE A 157 -15.31 0.18 7.48
CA ILE A 157 -16.10 1.30 7.99
C ILE A 157 -17.40 1.49 7.19
N TYR A 158 -17.40 1.16 5.91
CA TYR A 158 -18.60 1.18 5.08
C TYR A 158 -19.64 0.16 5.56
N ILE A 159 -19.22 -1.07 5.84
CA ILE A 159 -20.12 -2.17 6.23
C ILE A 159 -20.43 -2.20 7.72
N SER A 160 -19.53 -1.71 8.58
CA SER A 160 -19.71 -1.77 10.02
C SER A 160 -20.74 -0.77 10.56
N ASN A 161 -21.45 -1.23 11.60
CA ASN A 161 -22.45 -0.46 12.36
C ASN A 161 -21.87 0.15 13.65
N TYR A 162 -20.54 0.28 13.76
CA TYR A 162 -19.90 0.87 14.94
C TYR A 162 -20.38 2.30 15.17
N LYS A 163 -20.80 2.61 16.41
CA LYS A 163 -21.30 3.95 16.80
C LYS A 163 -20.21 5.01 16.66
N ASN A 164 -19.02 4.74 17.21
CA ASN A 164 -17.87 5.65 17.14
C ASN A 164 -16.86 5.16 16.09
N LYS A 165 -17.11 5.51 14.82
CA LYS A 165 -16.26 5.12 13.69
C LYS A 165 -14.86 5.74 13.74
N ILE A 166 -14.70 6.93 14.30
CA ILE A 166 -13.39 7.61 14.42
C ILE A 166 -12.50 6.89 15.42
N LYS A 167 -13.01 6.54 16.60
CA LYS A 167 -12.26 5.75 17.60
C LYS A 167 -11.82 4.41 17.02
N MET A 168 -12.71 3.75 16.28
CA MET A 168 -12.42 2.49 15.58
C MET A 168 -11.29 2.67 14.55
N ILE A 169 -11.37 3.70 13.69
CA ILE A 169 -10.33 4.00 12.70
C ILE A 169 -8.97 4.19 13.37
N ASN A 170 -8.91 4.98 14.45
CA ASN A 170 -7.65 5.21 15.17
C ASN A 170 -7.10 3.90 15.75
N PHE A 171 -7.92 3.09 16.42
CA PHE A 171 -7.43 1.85 17.02
C PHE A 171 -7.01 0.81 15.97
N ALA A 172 -7.78 0.66 14.89
CA ALA A 172 -7.41 -0.21 13.77
C ALA A 172 -6.08 0.21 13.13
N SER A 173 -5.88 1.52 12.97
CA SER A 173 -4.64 2.08 12.42
C SER A 173 -3.45 1.90 13.35
N LEU A 174 -3.66 2.01 14.67
CA LEU A 174 -2.65 1.66 15.67
C LEU A 174 -2.29 0.18 15.59
N CYS A 175 -3.27 -0.73 15.51
CA CYS A 175 -2.99 -2.16 15.36
C CYS A 175 -2.18 -2.45 14.09
N TRP A 176 -2.57 -1.89 12.94
CA TRP A 176 -1.80 -2.02 11.71
C TRP A 176 -0.39 -1.45 11.85
N GLY A 177 -0.24 -0.25 12.43
CA GLY A 177 1.05 0.38 12.66
C GLY A 177 1.94 -0.44 13.58
N SER A 178 1.40 -1.02 14.66
CA SER A 178 2.12 -1.94 15.55
C SER A 178 2.58 -3.20 14.82
N GLY A 179 1.75 -3.76 13.94
CA GLY A 179 2.11 -4.93 13.14
C GLY A 179 3.21 -4.61 12.13
N TYR A 180 3.08 -3.47 11.46
CA TYR A 180 4.03 -2.98 10.48
C TYR A 180 5.41 -2.69 11.10
N ILE A 181 5.45 -1.86 12.16
CA ILE A 181 6.68 -1.50 12.86
C ILE A 181 7.27 -2.73 13.57
N GLY A 182 6.44 -3.51 14.25
CA GLY A 182 6.87 -4.72 14.96
C GLY A 182 7.56 -5.71 14.02
N MET A 183 7.01 -5.92 12.82
CA MET A 183 7.62 -6.81 11.83
C MET A 183 8.96 -6.28 11.30
N TRP A 184 9.09 -4.97 11.08
CA TRP A 184 10.39 -4.37 10.73
C TRP A 184 11.43 -4.57 11.84
N CYS A 185 11.06 -4.33 13.10
CA CYS A 185 11.94 -4.57 14.24
C CYS A 185 12.38 -6.04 14.33
N MET A 186 11.46 -6.99 14.10
CA MET A 186 11.78 -8.41 14.07
C MET A 186 12.76 -8.76 12.95
N LYS A 187 12.58 -8.21 11.74
CA LYS A 187 13.50 -8.41 10.61
C LYS A 187 14.90 -7.92 10.93
N TRP A 188 15.02 -6.69 11.44
CA TRP A 188 16.32 -6.13 11.80
C TRP A 188 16.97 -6.87 12.96
N GLY A 189 16.19 -7.33 13.95
CA GLY A 189 16.67 -8.19 15.04
C GLY A 189 17.23 -9.51 14.54
N LEU A 190 16.45 -10.26 13.75
CA LEU A 190 16.87 -11.54 13.18
C LEU A 190 18.09 -11.38 12.28
N ALA A 191 18.09 -10.39 11.39
CA ALA A 191 19.21 -10.16 10.51
C ALA A 191 20.47 -9.75 11.31
N SER A 192 20.33 -8.96 12.38
CA SER A 192 21.46 -8.61 13.26
C SER A 192 22.06 -9.84 13.95
N MET A 193 21.20 -10.78 14.39
CA MET A 193 21.63 -12.03 15.01
C MET A 193 22.33 -12.96 14.01
N ILE A 194 21.84 -13.04 12.77
CA ILE A 194 22.39 -13.93 11.74
C ILE A 194 23.70 -13.38 11.18
N LEU A 195 23.74 -12.08 10.87
CA LEU A 195 24.92 -11.42 10.28
C LEU A 195 25.96 -11.04 11.34
N GLN A 196 25.61 -11.11 12.63
CA GLN A 196 26.46 -10.66 13.75
C GLN A 196 26.86 -9.18 13.61
N GLU A 197 25.97 -8.37 13.02
CA GLU A 197 26.16 -6.94 12.76
C GLU A 197 24.98 -6.13 13.31
N ASN A 198 25.20 -4.88 13.72
CA ASN A 198 24.12 -4.02 14.23
C ASN A 198 23.35 -3.35 13.08
N ILE A 199 22.32 -4.04 12.59
CA ILE A 199 21.49 -3.55 11.48
C ILE A 199 20.55 -2.43 11.93
N PHE A 200 20.20 -2.35 13.22
CA PHE A 200 19.34 -1.27 13.74
C PHE A 200 19.98 0.11 13.53
N ASN A 201 21.29 0.25 13.74
CA ASN A 201 21.99 1.51 13.50
C ASN A 201 21.89 1.95 12.02
N ASN A 202 22.07 1.01 11.10
CA ASN A 202 21.93 1.26 9.66
C ASN A 202 20.47 1.61 9.29
N ALA A 203 19.50 0.87 9.82
CA ALA A 203 18.08 1.09 9.58
C ALA A 203 17.59 2.47 10.05
N ILE A 204 18.02 2.92 11.24
CA ILE A 204 17.68 4.24 11.78
C ILE A 204 18.30 5.35 10.93
N ALA A 205 19.56 5.20 10.54
CA ALA A 205 20.23 6.17 9.65
C ALA A 205 19.47 6.32 8.33
N GLN A 206 19.03 5.20 7.75
CA GLN A 206 18.24 5.18 6.52
C GLN A 206 16.83 5.74 6.69
N PHE A 207 16.15 5.46 7.80
CA PHE A 207 14.85 6.07 8.09
C PHE A 207 14.97 7.61 8.12
N LEU A 208 15.99 8.13 8.80
CA LEU A 208 16.27 9.56 8.88
C LEU A 208 16.62 10.17 7.51
N LEU A 209 17.34 9.44 6.64
CA LEU A 209 17.56 9.86 5.25
C LEU A 209 16.25 9.90 4.45
N ARG A 210 15.39 8.88 4.59
CA ARG A 210 14.09 8.80 3.88
C ARG A 210 13.05 9.81 4.35
N SER A 211 13.13 10.24 5.61
CA SER A 211 12.30 11.30 6.16
C SER A 211 12.83 12.71 5.86
N SER A 212 13.95 12.82 5.13
CA SER A 212 14.70 14.08 4.90
C SER A 212 15.13 14.78 6.21
N LEU A 213 15.40 14.01 7.27
CA LEU A 213 15.83 14.53 8.57
C LEU A 213 17.36 14.51 8.74
N PHE A 214 18.09 13.75 7.91
CA PHE A 214 19.55 13.84 7.83
C PHE A 214 19.98 15.03 6.98
N ILE A 215 20.62 16.00 7.64
CA ILE A 215 21.40 17.08 7.03
C ILE A 215 22.85 16.59 7.06
N ASN A 216 23.29 15.86 6.05
CA ASN A 216 24.73 15.71 5.80
C ASN A 216 25.05 16.51 4.54
N GLY A 217 25.99 17.43 4.70
CA GLY A 217 26.34 18.47 3.73
C GLY A 217 26.59 17.93 2.33
N ASP A 218 26.21 18.76 1.36
CA ASP A 218 26.63 18.74 -0.04
C ASP A 218 25.73 18.06 -1.10
N ALA A 219 24.59 17.43 -0.78
CA ALA A 219 23.73 16.91 -1.87
C ALA A 219 22.22 16.74 -1.63
N SER A 220 21.65 17.07 -0.46
CA SER A 220 20.19 17.11 -0.34
C SER A 220 19.69 18.52 -0.61
N GLU A 221 19.15 18.78 -1.80
CA GLU A 221 18.22 19.89 -1.99
C GLU A 221 17.21 19.85 -0.83
N ASN A 222 16.92 20.99 -0.20
CA ASN A 222 15.90 21.06 0.85
C ASN A 222 14.53 20.74 0.22
N ILE A 223 14.18 19.46 0.13
CA ILE A 223 12.91 18.99 -0.44
C ILE A 223 11.79 19.56 0.44
N LEU A 224 11.07 20.56 -0.07
CA LEU A 224 9.93 21.11 0.64
C LEU A 224 8.77 20.12 0.56
N TYR A 225 7.99 20.04 1.63
CA TYR A 225 6.80 19.20 1.64
C TYR A 225 5.81 19.54 0.51
N LYS A 226 5.75 20.83 0.12
CA LYS A 226 4.97 21.28 -1.03
C LYS A 226 5.42 20.61 -2.33
N ASP A 227 6.72 20.41 -2.53
CA ASP A 227 7.26 19.82 -3.75
C ASP A 227 6.91 18.33 -3.83
N VAL A 228 6.93 17.62 -2.69
CA VAL A 228 6.46 16.23 -2.58
C VAL A 228 5.00 16.13 -3.00
N LEU A 229 4.15 17.03 -2.49
CA LEU A 229 2.74 17.08 -2.85
C LEU A 229 2.52 17.41 -4.32
N LEU A 230 3.18 18.45 -4.85
CA LEU A 230 3.08 18.84 -6.25
C LEU A 230 3.50 17.71 -7.19
N LYS A 231 4.58 16.98 -6.86
CA LYS A 231 5.09 15.90 -7.70
C LYS A 231 4.15 14.69 -7.71
N ASN A 232 3.62 14.28 -6.55
CA ASN A 232 2.69 13.14 -6.46
C ASN A 232 1.29 13.48 -7.00
N ILE A 233 0.74 14.66 -6.65
CA ILE A 233 -0.57 15.11 -7.15
C ILE A 233 -0.49 15.47 -8.64
N GLY A 234 0.65 15.98 -9.11
CA GLY A 234 0.87 16.41 -10.49
C GLY A 234 0.63 15.31 -11.53
N ILE A 235 0.73 14.03 -11.14
CA ILE A 235 0.38 12.89 -12.00
C ILE A 235 -1.07 12.97 -12.47
N PHE A 236 -1.99 13.44 -11.61
CA PHE A 236 -3.40 13.62 -11.92
C PHE A 236 -3.70 14.82 -12.83
N GLY A 237 -2.70 15.66 -13.13
CA GLY A 237 -2.82 16.76 -14.08
C GLY A 237 -2.93 16.31 -15.54
N LYS A 238 -2.65 15.03 -15.85
CA LYS A 238 -2.81 14.49 -17.21
C LYS A 238 -4.30 14.48 -17.60
N LYS A 239 -4.58 14.86 -18.87
CA LYS A 239 -5.94 14.96 -19.43
C LYS A 239 -6.81 13.72 -19.15
N MET A 240 -6.22 12.52 -19.22
CA MET A 240 -6.94 11.27 -18.97
C MET A 240 -7.47 11.14 -17.54
N PHE A 241 -6.69 11.56 -16.53
CA PHE A 241 -7.16 11.55 -15.13
C PHE A 241 -8.25 12.59 -14.90
N VAL A 242 -8.11 13.79 -15.50
CA VAL A 242 -9.14 14.83 -15.43
C VAL A 242 -10.47 14.31 -16.01
N LEU A 243 -10.42 13.64 -17.16
CA LEU A 243 -11.61 12.99 -17.75
C LEU A 243 -12.21 11.93 -16.82
N LEU A 244 -11.38 11.09 -16.20
CA LEU A 244 -11.86 10.08 -15.25
C LEU A 244 -12.53 10.71 -14.02
N PHE A 245 -11.98 11.78 -13.46
CA PHE A 245 -12.62 12.50 -12.35
C PHE A 245 -13.94 13.14 -12.76
N PHE A 246 -14.02 13.66 -13.98
CA PHE A 246 -15.27 14.18 -14.54
C PHE A 246 -16.35 13.09 -14.67
N VAL A 247 -15.97 11.90 -15.16
CA VAL A 247 -16.87 10.72 -15.23
C VAL A 247 -17.35 10.31 -13.84
N ILE A 248 -16.45 10.26 -12.84
CA ILE A 248 -16.80 9.96 -11.45
C ILE A 248 -17.77 11.01 -10.89
N ALA A 249 -17.53 12.29 -11.16
CA ALA A 249 -18.39 13.38 -10.69
C ALA A 249 -19.80 13.29 -11.30
N ILE A 250 -19.92 13.06 -12.61
CA ILE A 250 -21.21 12.83 -13.28
C ILE A 250 -21.91 11.61 -12.69
N TRP A 251 -21.18 10.51 -12.49
CA TRP A 251 -21.75 9.30 -11.92
C TRP A 251 -22.27 9.51 -10.49
N LEU A 252 -21.52 10.20 -9.63
CA LEU A 252 -21.96 10.57 -8.28
C LEU A 252 -23.16 11.51 -8.31
N LEU A 253 -23.19 12.47 -9.23
CA LEU A 253 -24.32 13.38 -9.42
C LEU A 253 -25.58 12.61 -9.84
N TYR A 254 -25.46 11.68 -10.79
CA TYR A 254 -26.55 10.78 -11.16
C TYR A 254 -27.04 9.97 -9.95
N LYS A 255 -26.14 9.41 -9.14
CA LYS A 255 -26.53 8.68 -7.92
C LYS A 255 -27.27 9.58 -6.93
N TYR A 256 -26.80 10.81 -6.73
CA TYR A 256 -27.45 11.80 -5.88
C TYR A 256 -28.86 12.18 -6.36
N ILE A 257 -29.04 12.44 -7.65
CA ILE A 257 -30.35 12.77 -8.23
C ILE A 257 -31.28 11.55 -8.13
N SER A 258 -30.79 10.36 -8.47
CA SER A 258 -31.57 9.11 -8.44
C SER A 258 -32.03 8.71 -7.03
N SER A 259 -31.36 9.18 -5.98
CA SER A 259 -31.75 8.93 -4.58
C SER A 259 -32.77 9.95 -4.04
N GLY A 260 -33.22 10.90 -4.86
CA GLY A 260 -34.11 11.98 -4.46
C GLY A 260 -33.41 13.13 -3.74
N GLY A 261 -32.10 13.31 -3.95
CA GLY A 261 -31.34 14.47 -3.47
C GLY A 261 -31.09 14.52 -1.97
N LYS A 262 -31.27 13.42 -1.25
CA LYS A 262 -31.07 13.36 0.21
C LYS A 262 -29.65 12.89 0.54
N ILE A 263 -28.94 13.67 1.34
CA ILE A 263 -27.59 13.36 1.83
C ILE A 263 -27.55 13.41 3.36
N ILE A 264 -26.93 12.41 3.97
CA ILE A 264 -26.60 12.42 5.40
C ILE A 264 -25.11 12.72 5.59
N LYS A 265 -24.78 14.02 5.63
CA LYS A 265 -23.38 14.53 5.63
C LYS A 265 -22.50 13.90 6.73
N LYS A 266 -23.06 13.66 7.93
CA LYS A 266 -22.33 13.04 9.06
C LYS A 266 -21.71 11.68 8.71
N ARG A 267 -22.27 10.96 7.72
CA ARG A 267 -21.73 9.66 7.28
C ARG A 267 -20.46 9.77 6.46
N MET A 268 -20.13 10.95 5.92
CA MET A 268 -18.89 11.18 5.19
C MET A 268 -17.70 11.38 6.12
N ILE A 269 -17.93 11.83 7.37
CA ILE A 269 -16.87 12.21 8.31
C ILE A 269 -15.78 11.12 8.48
N PRO A 270 -16.12 9.84 8.71
CA PRO A 270 -15.12 8.79 8.84
C PRO A 270 -14.25 8.60 7.58
N PHE A 271 -14.83 8.79 6.40
CA PHE A 271 -14.15 8.63 5.12
C PHE A 271 -13.26 9.82 4.80
N ILE A 272 -13.70 11.04 5.13
CA ILE A 272 -12.87 12.24 5.07
C ILE A 272 -11.66 12.06 5.97
N PHE A 273 -11.85 11.51 7.18
CA PHE A 273 -10.74 11.25 8.09
C PHE A 273 -9.72 10.26 7.51
N ILE A 274 -10.17 9.15 6.90
CA ILE A 274 -9.28 8.20 6.20
C ILE A 274 -8.57 8.87 5.00
N SER A 275 -9.23 9.78 4.29
CA SER A 275 -8.68 10.46 3.11
C SER A 275 -7.41 11.28 3.40
N PHE A 276 -7.19 11.67 4.66
CA PHE A 276 -6.02 12.47 5.06
C PHE A 276 -4.75 11.63 5.27
N TYR A 277 -4.85 10.30 5.33
CA TYR A 277 -3.74 9.41 5.69
C TYR A 277 -2.51 9.55 4.78
N PRO A 278 -2.64 9.63 3.44
CA PRO A 278 -1.47 9.75 2.56
C PRO A 278 -0.66 11.02 2.81
N PHE A 279 -1.31 12.12 3.17
CA PHE A 279 -0.63 13.38 3.44
C PHE A 279 0.22 13.28 4.72
N ILE A 280 -0.31 12.63 5.75
CA ILE A 280 0.47 12.33 6.96
C ILE A 280 1.68 11.43 6.61
N TRP A 281 1.47 10.41 5.78
CA TRP A 281 2.53 9.52 5.35
C TRP A 281 3.64 10.21 4.55
N TYR A 282 3.27 11.06 3.58
CA TYR A 282 4.24 11.84 2.81
C TYR A 282 5.05 12.80 3.68
N PHE A 283 4.49 13.29 4.78
CA PHE A 283 5.25 14.11 5.73
C PHE A 283 6.37 13.33 6.42
N PHE A 284 6.15 12.06 6.76
CA PHE A 284 7.17 11.19 7.38
C PHE A 284 8.12 10.56 6.36
N THR A 285 7.73 10.46 5.10
CA THR A 285 8.49 9.81 4.01
C THR A 285 8.84 10.78 2.88
N LYS A 286 9.16 12.03 3.21
CA LYS A 286 9.36 13.13 2.24
C LYS A 286 10.32 12.79 1.11
N ASN A 287 11.57 12.43 1.45
CA ASN A 287 12.60 12.14 0.46
C ASN A 287 12.18 10.95 -0.41
N HIS A 288 11.73 9.87 0.22
CA HIS A 288 11.23 8.68 -0.47
C HIS A 288 10.08 8.99 -1.44
N SER A 289 9.08 9.75 -1.00
CA SER A 289 7.90 10.10 -1.80
C SER A 289 8.20 11.11 -2.91
N TYR A 290 9.28 11.88 -2.78
CA TYR A 290 9.73 12.79 -3.82
C TYR A 290 10.53 12.05 -4.90
N GLU A 291 11.50 11.22 -4.50
CA GLU A 291 12.34 10.45 -5.43
C GLU A 291 11.54 9.36 -6.15
N HIS A 292 10.71 8.63 -5.40
CA HIS A 292 9.93 7.50 -5.92
C HIS A 292 8.47 7.86 -6.23
N TYR A 293 8.21 9.12 -6.59
CA TYR A 293 6.88 9.63 -6.91
C TYR A 293 6.14 8.81 -7.98
N TRP A 294 6.85 8.11 -8.86
CA TRP A 294 6.30 7.23 -9.90
C TRP A 294 5.62 5.97 -9.35
N MET A 295 5.93 5.59 -8.11
CA MET A 295 5.23 4.55 -7.34
C MET A 295 4.30 5.15 -6.29
N THR A 296 4.83 6.06 -5.47
CA THR A 296 4.21 6.50 -4.22
C THR A 296 2.92 7.27 -4.43
N TRP A 297 2.72 7.89 -5.60
CA TRP A 297 1.48 8.60 -5.93
C TRP A 297 0.22 7.74 -5.75
N ARG A 298 0.35 6.41 -5.84
CA ARG A 298 -0.76 5.48 -5.62
C ARG A 298 -1.31 5.53 -4.20
N GLU A 299 -0.60 6.08 -3.23
CA GLU A 299 -1.17 6.38 -1.91
C GLU A 299 -2.35 7.36 -2.03
N LEU A 300 -2.36 8.24 -3.04
CA LEU A 300 -3.49 9.14 -3.32
C LEU A 300 -4.74 8.42 -3.87
N LEU A 301 -4.68 7.11 -4.09
CA LEU A 301 -5.90 6.32 -4.31
C LEU A 301 -6.78 6.23 -3.07
N ILE A 302 -6.18 6.39 -1.87
CA ILE A 302 -6.90 6.38 -0.60
C ILE A 302 -7.96 7.48 -0.54
N PRO A 303 -7.64 8.79 -0.73
CA PRO A 303 -8.64 9.83 -0.69
C PRO A 303 -9.70 9.65 -1.78
N ILE A 304 -9.32 9.22 -2.98
CA ILE A 304 -10.26 9.00 -4.08
C ILE A 304 -11.28 7.91 -3.69
N PHE A 305 -10.80 6.74 -3.28
CA PHE A 305 -11.66 5.62 -2.91
C PHE A 305 -12.51 5.93 -1.67
N ALA A 306 -11.90 6.48 -0.61
CA ALA A 306 -12.58 6.82 0.62
C ALA A 306 -13.69 7.86 0.39
N LEU A 307 -13.40 8.94 -0.34
CA LEU A 307 -14.40 9.99 -0.59
C LEU A 307 -15.55 9.50 -1.48
N VAL A 308 -15.26 8.72 -2.52
CA VAL A 308 -16.31 8.11 -3.36
C VAL A 308 -17.20 7.19 -2.51
N CYS A 309 -16.61 6.32 -1.67
CA CYS A 309 -17.37 5.47 -0.75
C CYS A 309 -18.16 6.29 0.27
N GLY A 310 -17.59 7.37 0.81
CA GLY A 310 -18.26 8.28 1.74
C GLY A 310 -19.47 8.97 1.13
N CYS A 311 -19.36 9.43 -0.13
CA CYS A 311 -20.48 9.96 -0.89
C CYS A 311 -21.59 8.93 -1.06
N LEU A 312 -21.26 7.69 -1.44
CA LEU A 312 -22.28 6.63 -1.55
C LEU A 312 -22.94 6.32 -0.20
N LYS A 313 -22.16 6.27 0.89
CA LYS A 313 -22.71 5.99 2.22
C LYS A 313 -23.65 7.11 2.69
N SER A 314 -23.35 8.35 2.31
CA SER A 314 -24.19 9.51 2.64
C SER A 314 -25.49 9.54 1.83
N ILE A 315 -25.46 9.06 0.58
CA ILE A 315 -26.60 8.89 -0.32
C ILE A 315 -27.49 7.70 0.09
N TYR A 316 -26.91 6.50 0.29
CA TYR A 316 -27.67 5.24 0.38
C TYR A 316 -27.97 4.71 1.77
N GLY A 317 -27.35 5.20 2.85
CA GLY A 317 -27.44 4.50 4.14
C GLY A 317 -28.80 4.53 4.85
N LYS A 318 -29.91 4.82 4.15
CA LYS A 318 -31.27 4.53 4.63
C LYS A 318 -31.84 3.21 4.09
N LYS A 319 -31.08 2.42 3.30
CA LYS A 319 -31.41 1.01 3.03
C LYS A 319 -30.83 0.11 4.14
N GLN A 320 -31.44 0.11 5.32
CA GLN A 320 -31.34 -0.98 6.30
C GLN A 320 -32.71 -1.16 6.92
#